data_AF-I3UDX0-F1
#
_entry.id   AF-I3UDX0-F1
#
_cell.length_a   1.000
_cell.length_b   1.000
_cell.length_c   1.000
_cell.angle_alpha   90.00
_cell.angle_beta   90.00
_cell.angle_gamma   90.00
#
_symmetry.space_group_name_H-M   'P 1'
#
loop_
_entity.id
_entity.type
_entity.pdbx_description
1 polymer ?
#
loop_
_entity_poly.entity_id
_entity_poly.type
_entity_poly.pdbx_seq_one_letter_code
_entity_poly.pdbx_strand_id
1 'polypeptide(L)'
;MATVDIDLTNQGVGIIDQSDYDGDTVLNVLSDGYSVLDVRNENGPTGDVLEVQYTYVTQDVDHDFLHLYENSHVKLLSPINQAENFSHGFQVDDNATLEISNEFLSSMPAGQEYVIEGAGDTIIDATGLDVSTLNIQYGPSEYSHLSFVGADYVEYDQLLGTSLVFKDYQATLSER
;
A
#
# COMPACT_ATOMS: atom_id res chain seq x y z
N MET A 1 21.71 3.50 3.23
CA MET A 1 20.62 3.16 2.31
C MET A 1 21.16 2.30 1.18
N ALA A 2 21.02 0.99 1.34
CA ALA A 2 21.25 0.03 0.27
C ALA A 2 19.94 -0.14 -0.50
N THR A 3 20.02 -0.29 -1.83
CA THR A 3 18.88 -0.69 -2.65
C THR A 3 19.10 -2.10 -3.15
N VAL A 4 18.11 -2.97 -3.01
CA VAL A 4 18.13 -4.36 -3.49
C VAL A 4 17.04 -4.52 -4.53
N ASP A 5 17.41 -4.96 -5.73
CA ASP A 5 16.44 -5.24 -6.78
C ASP A 5 15.86 -6.65 -6.61
N ILE A 6 14.53 -6.74 -6.63
CA ILE A 6 13.77 -7.99 -6.65
C ILE A 6 13.09 -8.09 -8.01
N ASP A 7 13.58 -9.00 -8.87
CA ASP A 7 13.03 -9.20 -10.21
C ASP A 7 11.85 -10.17 -10.20
N LEU A 8 10.64 -9.62 -10.34
CA LEU A 8 9.38 -10.36 -10.43
C LEU A 8 8.76 -10.29 -11.83
N THR A 9 9.54 -9.92 -12.84
CA THR A 9 9.06 -9.92 -14.22
C THR A 9 8.73 -11.36 -14.68
N ASN A 10 7.84 -11.48 -15.67
CA ASN A 10 7.30 -12.73 -16.20
C ASN A 10 6.43 -13.49 -15.19
N GLN A 11 5.51 -12.78 -14.53
CA GLN A 11 4.58 -13.37 -13.57
C GLN A 11 5.26 -13.95 -12.32
N GLY A 12 6.28 -13.24 -11.82
CA GLY A 12 7.11 -13.69 -10.72
C GLY A 12 6.38 -13.66 -9.38
N VAL A 13 6.63 -14.70 -8.57
CA VAL A 13 6.33 -14.70 -7.13
C VAL A 13 7.64 -14.55 -6.38
N GLY A 14 7.76 -13.47 -5.61
CA GLY A 14 8.88 -13.22 -4.71
C GLY A 14 8.48 -13.55 -3.29
N ILE A 15 9.34 -14.25 -2.57
CA ILE A 15 9.20 -14.44 -1.12
C ILE A 15 10.46 -13.87 -0.48
N ILE A 16 10.28 -12.93 0.42
CA ILE A 16 11.36 -12.31 1.16
C ILE A 16 11.12 -12.43 2.66
N ASP A 17 12.22 -12.48 3.42
CA ASP A 17 12.19 -12.31 4.87
C ASP A 17 12.73 -10.92 5.19
N GLN A 18 11.89 -10.06 5.78
CA GLN A 18 12.25 -8.73 6.24
C GLN A 18 13.46 -8.76 7.17
N SER A 19 13.61 -9.82 7.97
CA SER A 19 14.70 -9.91 8.93
C SER A 19 16.07 -10.15 8.31
N ASP A 20 16.13 -10.43 7.00
CA ASP A 20 17.38 -10.51 6.22
C ASP A 20 17.91 -9.12 5.80
N TYR A 21 17.13 -8.05 6.02
CA TYR A 21 17.45 -6.70 5.57
C TYR A 21 17.66 -5.74 6.75
N ASP A 22 18.67 -4.89 6.64
CA ASP A 22 18.89 -3.80 7.58
C ASP A 22 17.76 -2.77 7.44
N GLY A 23 17.37 -2.10 8.55
CA GLY A 23 16.27 -1.14 8.59
C GLY A 23 16.42 0.14 7.74
N ASP A 24 17.50 0.28 6.97
CA ASP A 24 17.69 1.33 5.96
C ASP A 24 17.77 0.78 4.53
N THR A 25 17.32 -0.46 4.32
CA THR A 25 17.27 -1.10 3.01
C THR A 25 15.98 -0.71 2.29
N VAL A 26 16.12 -0.33 1.02
CA VAL A 26 14.99 -0.17 0.10
C VAL A 26 14.96 -1.34 -0.86
N LEU A 27 13.82 -2.04 -0.93
CA LEU A 27 13.58 -3.06 -1.94
C LEU A 27 12.93 -2.44 -3.16
N ASN A 28 13.58 -2.58 -4.31
CA ASN A 28 13.05 -2.15 -5.60
C ASN A 28 12.49 -3.36 -6.36
N VAL A 29 11.17 -3.44 -6.43
CA VAL A 29 10.47 -4.54 -7.10
C VAL A 29 10.33 -4.23 -8.58
N LEU A 30 10.94 -5.04 -9.44
CA LEU A 30 10.76 -4.97 -10.89
C LEU A 30 9.54 -5.82 -11.25
N SER A 31 8.47 -5.19 -11.75
CA SER A 31 7.22 -5.87 -12.13
C SER A 31 6.90 -5.59 -13.60
N ASP A 32 6.43 -6.60 -14.34
CA ASP A 32 5.89 -6.45 -15.69
C ASP A 32 4.35 -6.50 -15.73
N GLY A 33 3.73 -6.41 -14.56
CA GLY A 33 2.30 -6.15 -14.41
C GLY A 33 1.44 -7.33 -13.97
N TYR A 34 2.08 -8.41 -13.56
CA TYR A 34 1.45 -9.44 -12.75
C TYR A 34 2.48 -9.98 -11.76
N SER A 35 2.59 -9.42 -10.57
CA SER A 35 3.58 -9.89 -9.60
C SER A 35 2.96 -10.11 -8.23
N VAL A 36 3.54 -11.05 -7.49
CA VAL A 36 3.19 -11.29 -6.08
C VAL A 36 4.46 -11.17 -5.27
N LEU A 37 4.48 -10.26 -4.30
CA LEU A 37 5.53 -10.18 -3.29
C LEU A 37 4.96 -10.61 -1.93
N ASP A 38 5.50 -11.69 -1.40
CA ASP A 38 5.25 -12.18 -0.05
C ASP A 38 6.36 -11.69 0.89
N VAL A 39 5.99 -10.92 1.91
CA VAL A 39 6.91 -10.39 2.91
C VAL A 39 6.65 -11.06 4.25
N ARG A 40 7.66 -11.78 4.75
CA ARG A 40 7.65 -12.45 6.06
C ARG A 40 8.59 -11.74 7.01
N ASN A 41 8.50 -12.08 8.29
CA ASN A 41 9.47 -11.66 9.30
C ASN A 41 9.70 -12.81 10.29
N GLU A 42 10.54 -13.79 9.92
CA GLU A 42 10.66 -15.05 10.67
C GLU A 42 11.32 -14.86 12.04
N ASN A 43 12.06 -13.78 12.24
CA ASN A 43 12.69 -13.43 13.52
C ASN A 43 11.74 -12.68 14.48
N GLY A 44 10.48 -12.47 14.08
CA GLY A 44 9.47 -11.79 14.88
C GLY A 44 9.54 -10.26 14.78
N PRO A 45 8.68 -9.53 15.50
CA PRO A 45 8.47 -8.11 15.26
C PRO A 45 9.76 -7.34 15.56
N THR A 46 10.23 -6.60 14.56
CA THR A 46 11.31 -5.64 14.71
C THR A 46 10.71 -4.24 14.78
N GLY A 47 11.44 -3.27 15.33
CA GLY A 47 11.05 -1.86 15.22
C GLY A 47 11.43 -1.24 13.87
N ASP A 48 11.97 -2.06 12.96
CA ASP A 48 12.49 -1.64 11.67
C ASP A 48 11.40 -1.74 10.62
N VAL A 49 11.36 -0.76 9.73
CA VAL A 49 10.42 -0.70 8.62
C VAL A 49 11.15 -1.10 7.35
N LEU A 50 10.60 -2.07 6.61
CA LEU A 50 11.09 -2.43 5.29
C LEU A 50 10.50 -1.48 4.25
N GLU A 51 11.35 -0.67 3.63
CA GLU A 51 10.91 0.24 2.58
C GLU A 51 10.85 -0.49 1.23
N VAL A 52 9.72 -0.37 0.54
CA VAL A 52 9.46 -1.01 -0.74
C VAL A 52 9.06 0.04 -1.77
N GLN A 53 9.63 -0.05 -2.96
CA GLN A 53 9.25 0.76 -4.12
C GLN A 53 9.12 -0.15 -5.36
N TYR A 54 8.31 0.28 -6.33
CA TYR A 54 8.10 -0.47 -7.56
C TYR A 54 8.76 0.20 -8.77
N THR A 55 9.23 -0.61 -9.70
CA THR A 55 9.65 -0.22 -11.05
C THR A 55 8.89 -1.08 -12.05
N TYR A 56 7.94 -0.49 -12.76
CA TYR A 56 7.13 -1.18 -13.76
C TYR A 56 7.87 -1.22 -15.10
N VAL A 57 8.25 -2.40 -15.58
CA VAL A 57 9.00 -2.52 -16.84
C VAL A 57 8.11 -2.45 -18.08
N THR A 58 6.78 -2.49 -17.88
CA THR A 58 5.73 -2.33 -18.90
C THR A 58 4.70 -1.31 -18.41
N GLN A 59 3.92 -0.74 -19.33
CA GLN A 59 2.83 0.18 -18.97
C GLN A 59 1.45 -0.48 -18.90
N ASP A 60 1.31 -1.69 -19.47
CA ASP A 60 0.07 -2.46 -19.51
C ASP A 60 0.13 -3.49 -18.38
N VAL A 61 -0.31 -3.07 -17.19
CA VAL A 61 -0.18 -3.80 -15.93
C VAL A 61 -1.58 -4.20 -15.49
N ASP A 62 -1.80 -5.49 -15.24
CA ASP A 62 -3.12 -5.98 -14.85
C ASP A 62 -3.30 -5.80 -13.34
N HIS A 63 -2.48 -6.51 -12.54
CA HIS A 63 -2.59 -6.53 -11.09
C HIS A 63 -1.27 -6.86 -10.41
N ASP A 64 -0.90 -6.12 -9.36
CA ASP A 64 0.19 -6.51 -8.47
C ASP A 64 -0.34 -6.74 -7.06
N PHE A 65 0.22 -7.75 -6.40
CA PHE A 65 -0.15 -8.15 -5.05
C PHE A 65 1.04 -8.08 -4.10
N LEU A 66 0.81 -7.50 -2.92
CA LEU A 66 1.72 -7.53 -1.80
C LEU A 66 1.02 -8.21 -0.63
N HIS A 67 1.60 -9.31 -0.15
CA HIS A 67 1.13 -10.00 1.04
C HIS A 67 2.12 -9.79 2.18
N LEU A 68 1.65 -9.15 3.25
CA LEU A 68 2.36 -8.97 4.50
C LEU A 68 1.92 -10.04 5.51
N TYR A 69 2.84 -10.92 5.86
CA TYR A 69 2.61 -11.94 6.89
C TYR A 69 2.84 -11.38 8.29
N GLU A 70 2.38 -12.11 9.31
CA GLU A 70 2.49 -11.74 10.73
C GLU A 70 3.88 -11.16 11.10
N ASN A 71 3.88 -10.08 11.87
CA ASN A 71 5.07 -9.36 12.36
C ASN A 71 5.86 -8.57 11.29
N SER A 72 5.44 -8.54 10.03
CA SER A 72 6.07 -7.68 9.02
C SER A 72 5.61 -6.23 9.15
N HIS A 73 6.50 -5.28 8.85
CA HIS A 73 6.21 -3.85 8.81
C HIS A 73 6.83 -3.26 7.54
N VAL A 74 5.98 -2.93 6.58
CA VAL A 74 6.40 -2.45 5.25
C VAL A 74 5.90 -1.03 5.02
N LYS A 75 6.74 -0.19 4.42
CA LYS A 75 6.38 1.13 3.93
C LYS A 75 6.56 1.21 2.41
N LEU A 76 5.48 1.56 1.71
CA LEU A 76 5.48 1.82 0.28
C LEU A 76 5.96 3.23 -0.01
N LEU A 77 7.04 3.36 -0.78
CA LEU A 77 7.57 4.61 -1.32
C LEU A 77 7.07 4.84 -2.74
N SER A 78 7.24 6.06 -3.27
CA SER A 78 6.93 6.35 -4.67
C SER A 78 7.57 5.32 -5.61
N PRO A 79 6.82 4.77 -6.57
CA PRO A 79 7.40 3.97 -7.62
C PRO A 79 8.37 4.82 -8.47
N ILE A 80 9.39 4.19 -9.04
CA ILE A 80 10.37 4.84 -9.92
C ILE A 80 9.69 5.35 -11.20
N ASN A 81 8.72 4.60 -11.70
CA ASN A 81 7.89 4.93 -12.85
C ASN A 81 6.47 4.40 -12.63
N GLN A 82 5.51 4.90 -13.41
CA GLN A 82 4.09 4.59 -13.23
C GLN A 82 3.61 3.63 -14.30
N ALA A 83 2.73 2.70 -13.92
CA ALA A 83 1.92 1.93 -14.85
C ALA A 83 0.62 2.69 -15.20
N GLU A 84 0.11 2.50 -16.42
CA GLU A 84 -1.10 3.17 -16.90
C GLU A 84 -2.27 2.19 -16.84
N ASN A 85 -3.13 2.35 -15.82
CA ASN A 85 -4.27 1.48 -15.48
C ASN A 85 -3.85 0.14 -14.88
N PHE A 86 -3.96 0.01 -13.57
CA PHE A 86 -3.72 -1.28 -12.92
C PHE A 86 -4.59 -1.42 -11.67
N SER A 87 -4.40 -2.45 -10.85
CA SER A 87 -4.95 -2.47 -9.50
C SER A 87 -3.92 -3.09 -8.55
N HIS A 88 -3.84 -2.52 -7.34
CA HIS A 88 -2.92 -2.97 -6.30
C HIS A 88 -3.71 -3.69 -5.21
N GLY A 89 -3.44 -4.98 -5.05
CA GLY A 89 -3.96 -5.78 -3.96
C GLY A 89 -2.97 -5.85 -2.79
N PHE A 90 -3.47 -5.60 -1.59
CA PHE A 90 -2.73 -5.75 -0.35
C PHE A 90 -3.45 -6.73 0.56
N GLN A 91 -2.76 -7.79 0.96
CA GLN A 91 -3.20 -8.68 2.02
C GLN A 91 -2.32 -8.40 3.24
N VAL A 92 -2.92 -7.98 4.34
CA VAL A 92 -2.21 -7.63 5.58
C VAL A 92 -2.67 -8.55 6.70
N ASP A 93 -1.83 -9.52 7.07
CA ASP A 93 -2.15 -10.47 8.14
C ASP A 93 -2.13 -9.81 9.53
N ASP A 94 -2.69 -10.50 10.51
CA ASP A 94 -2.73 -10.04 11.90
C ASP A 94 -1.31 -9.68 12.39
N ASN A 95 -1.20 -8.65 13.21
CA ASN A 95 0.07 -8.13 13.73
C ASN A 95 1.11 -7.72 12.65
N ALA A 96 0.69 -7.55 11.39
CA ALA A 96 1.49 -6.90 10.35
C ALA A 96 1.08 -5.42 10.20
N THR A 97 1.96 -4.60 9.62
CA THR A 97 1.70 -3.18 9.37
C THR A 97 2.09 -2.77 7.95
N LEU A 98 1.13 -2.18 7.23
CA LEU A 98 1.34 -1.54 5.93
C LEU A 98 1.30 -0.02 6.07
N GLU A 99 2.37 0.68 5.70
CA GLU A 99 2.38 2.13 5.53
C GLU A 99 2.36 2.49 4.04
N ILE A 100 1.40 3.32 3.63
CA ILE A 100 1.32 3.85 2.27
C ILE A 100 1.67 5.33 2.32
N SER A 101 2.82 5.70 1.73
CA SER A 101 3.31 7.07 1.75
C SER A 101 2.49 8.02 0.88
N ASN A 102 2.54 9.32 1.18
CA ASN A 102 1.91 10.33 0.34
C ASN A 102 2.57 10.40 -1.04
N GLU A 103 3.87 10.11 -1.16
CA GLU A 103 4.56 10.10 -2.44
C GLU A 103 4.05 8.95 -3.32
N PHE A 104 3.86 7.76 -2.74
CA PHE A 104 3.23 6.63 -3.42
C PHE A 104 1.83 7.01 -3.90
N LEU A 105 0.96 7.53 -3.03
CA LEU A 105 -0.40 7.93 -3.41
C LEU A 105 -0.43 9.04 -4.47
N SER A 106 0.48 10.03 -4.38
CA SER A 106 0.55 11.16 -5.32
C SER A 106 1.00 10.76 -6.73
N SER A 107 1.73 9.65 -6.83
CA SER A 107 2.27 9.14 -8.08
C SER A 107 1.23 8.36 -8.90
N MET A 108 -0.02 8.32 -8.48
CA MET A 108 -0.93 7.30 -8.96
C MET A 108 -1.90 7.84 -10.00
N PRO A 109 -2.22 7.06 -11.06
CA PRO A 109 -3.19 7.47 -12.04
C PRO A 109 -4.55 7.75 -11.41
N ALA A 110 -5.26 8.77 -11.90
CA ALA A 110 -6.59 9.09 -11.41
C ALA A 110 -7.56 7.91 -11.63
N GLY A 111 -8.30 7.52 -10.59
CA GLY A 111 -9.26 6.40 -10.65
C GLY A 111 -8.64 5.02 -10.40
N GLN A 112 -7.34 4.94 -10.18
CA GLN A 112 -6.62 3.74 -9.76
C GLN A 112 -7.19 3.19 -8.45
N GLU A 113 -7.46 1.88 -8.41
CA GLU A 113 -8.03 1.21 -7.24
C GLU A 113 -6.96 0.52 -6.39
N TYR A 114 -7.06 0.70 -5.07
CA TYR A 114 -6.33 -0.06 -4.07
C TYR A 114 -7.29 -0.93 -3.30
N VAL A 115 -7.01 -2.23 -3.24
CA VAL A 115 -7.78 -3.18 -2.46
C VAL A 115 -6.92 -3.63 -1.30
N ILE A 116 -7.28 -3.25 -0.09
CA ILE A 116 -6.58 -3.62 1.14
C ILE A 116 -7.49 -4.54 1.93
N GLU A 117 -7.05 -5.77 2.17
CA GLU A 117 -7.76 -6.81 2.89
C GLU A 117 -6.91 -7.37 4.03
N GLY A 118 -7.57 -7.86 5.09
CA GLY A 118 -6.90 -8.61 6.15
C GLY A 118 -7.16 -8.11 7.57
N ALA A 119 -6.30 -8.52 8.49
CA ALA A 119 -6.42 -8.31 9.93
C ALA A 119 -5.39 -7.34 10.52
N GLY A 120 -4.36 -7.00 9.75
CA GLY A 120 -3.29 -6.13 10.24
C GLY A 120 -3.61 -4.65 10.17
N ASP A 121 -2.64 -3.86 10.64
CA ASP A 121 -2.73 -2.42 10.69
C ASP A 121 -2.33 -1.79 9.34
N THR A 122 -3.01 -0.73 8.96
CA THR A 122 -2.71 0.04 7.76
C THR A 122 -2.65 1.53 8.09
N ILE A 123 -1.61 2.20 7.64
CA ILE A 123 -1.38 3.63 7.82
C ILE A 123 -1.32 4.26 6.43
N ILE A 124 -2.22 5.19 6.15
CA ILE A 124 -2.29 5.92 4.88
C ILE A 124 -1.87 7.37 5.15
N ASP A 125 -0.71 7.76 4.63
CA ASP A 125 -0.27 9.15 4.69
C ASP A 125 -0.86 9.94 3.52
N ALA A 126 -1.96 10.64 3.79
CA ALA A 126 -2.65 11.48 2.82
C ALA A 126 -2.23 12.95 2.91
N THR A 127 -1.12 13.26 3.60
CA THR A 127 -0.70 14.64 3.85
C THR A 127 -0.52 15.43 2.55
N GLY A 128 -1.33 16.49 2.41
CA GLY A 128 -1.28 17.38 1.25
C GLY A 128 -1.98 16.86 0.00
N LEU A 129 -2.70 15.73 0.09
CA LEU A 129 -3.46 15.15 -1.01
C LEU A 129 -4.95 15.50 -0.91
N ASP A 130 -5.60 15.63 -2.07
CA ASP A 130 -7.06 15.65 -2.14
C ASP A 130 -7.57 14.21 -2.01
N VAL A 131 -7.92 13.81 -0.79
CA VAL A 131 -8.40 12.46 -0.45
C VAL A 131 -9.63 12.02 -1.25
N SER A 132 -10.41 12.95 -1.81
CA SER A 132 -11.57 12.60 -2.64
C SER A 132 -11.19 11.97 -3.99
N THR A 133 -9.92 12.11 -4.37
CA THR A 133 -9.35 11.53 -5.60
C THR A 133 -8.81 10.13 -5.41
N LEU A 134 -8.65 9.68 -4.15
CA LEU A 134 -8.15 8.35 -3.81
C LEU A 134 -9.29 7.34 -3.84
N ASN A 135 -9.10 6.25 -4.58
CA ASN A 135 -10.03 5.11 -4.61
C ASN A 135 -9.42 3.93 -3.84
N ILE A 136 -9.73 3.87 -2.54
CA ILE A 136 -9.20 2.85 -1.62
C ILE A 136 -10.37 2.01 -1.10
N GLN A 137 -10.43 0.76 -1.53
CA GLN A 137 -11.29 -0.26 -0.96
C GLN A 137 -10.58 -0.90 0.24
N TYR A 138 -11.29 -0.96 1.36
CA TYR A 138 -10.77 -1.53 2.59
C TYR A 138 -11.75 -2.59 3.08
N GLY A 139 -11.31 -3.85 3.03
CA GLY A 139 -12.03 -5.02 3.50
C GLY A 139 -11.47 -5.51 4.84
N PRO A 140 -11.74 -4.81 5.95
CA PRO A 140 -11.21 -5.20 7.25
C PRO A 140 -11.78 -6.53 7.73
N SER A 141 -10.94 -7.33 8.37
CA SER A 141 -11.39 -8.39 9.27
C SER A 141 -11.40 -7.89 10.73
N GLU A 142 -11.95 -8.70 11.64
CA GLU A 142 -11.93 -8.38 13.07
C GLU A 142 -10.48 -8.06 13.51
N TYR A 143 -10.28 -6.98 14.28
CA TYR A 143 -9.00 -6.49 14.83
C TYR A 143 -8.10 -5.65 13.93
N SER A 144 -8.44 -5.45 12.65
CA SER A 144 -7.70 -4.52 11.79
C SER A 144 -7.91 -3.06 12.18
N HIS A 145 -6.83 -2.27 12.15
CA HIS A 145 -6.89 -0.81 12.32
C HIS A 145 -6.43 -0.10 11.06
N LEU A 146 -7.22 0.90 10.66
CA LEU A 146 -6.83 1.82 9.61
C LEU A 146 -6.62 3.21 10.21
N SER A 147 -5.44 3.78 9.97
CA SER A 147 -5.06 5.11 10.42
C SER A 147 -4.73 6.00 9.22
N PHE A 148 -5.05 7.29 9.36
CA PHE A 148 -4.72 8.30 8.36
C PHE A 148 -3.85 9.38 8.96
N VAL A 149 -2.77 9.71 8.26
CA VAL A 149 -1.92 10.86 8.57
C VAL A 149 -2.31 11.99 7.61
N GLY A 150 -2.51 13.19 8.14
CA GLY A 150 -2.82 14.38 7.34
C GLY A 150 -4.27 14.51 6.85
N ALA A 151 -5.18 13.61 7.25
CA ALA A 151 -6.62 13.73 6.98
C ALA A 151 -7.37 14.28 8.20
N ASP A 152 -8.22 15.29 7.99
CA ASP A 152 -9.03 15.90 9.06
C ASP A 152 -10.27 15.07 9.44
N TYR A 153 -10.79 14.25 8.52
CA TYR A 153 -11.97 13.39 8.74
C TYR A 153 -12.03 12.21 7.75
N VAL A 154 -12.58 11.08 8.20
CA VAL A 154 -12.79 9.86 7.41
C VAL A 154 -14.24 9.40 7.58
N GLU A 155 -14.94 9.13 6.47
CA GLU A 155 -16.31 8.59 6.51
C GLU A 155 -16.33 7.17 5.93
N TYR A 156 -16.95 6.25 6.66
CA TYR A 156 -17.24 4.90 6.15
C TYR A 156 -18.49 4.96 5.28
N ASP A 157 -18.40 4.60 3.99
CA ASP A 157 -19.59 4.51 3.16
C ASP A 157 -20.33 3.19 3.42
N GLN A 158 -21.36 3.29 4.27
CA GLN A 158 -22.20 2.16 4.64
C GLN A 158 -23.08 1.62 3.48
N LEU A 159 -23.18 2.31 2.34
CA LEU A 159 -23.99 1.86 1.19
C LEU A 159 -23.26 0.85 0.30
N LEU A 160 -21.92 0.90 0.26
CA LEU A 160 -21.09 -0.05 -0.50
C LEU A 160 -20.54 -1.19 0.37
N GLY A 161 -20.72 -1.10 1.69
CA GLY A 161 -20.43 -2.18 2.64
C GLY A 161 -18.95 -2.44 2.93
N THR A 162 -18.04 -2.06 2.01
CA THR A 162 -16.58 -2.32 2.08
C THR A 162 -15.73 -1.19 1.49
N SER A 163 -16.29 0.01 1.30
CA SER A 163 -15.58 1.15 0.68
C SER A 163 -15.56 2.35 1.60
N LEU A 164 -14.39 2.96 1.77
CA LEU A 164 -14.23 4.23 2.46
C LEU A 164 -14.33 5.34 1.42
N VAL A 165 -15.13 6.37 1.71
CA VAL A 165 -15.27 7.55 0.85
C VAL A 165 -14.82 8.78 1.64
N PHE A 166 -13.73 9.41 1.20
CA PHE A 166 -13.13 10.54 1.90
C PHE A 166 -13.67 11.87 1.36
N LYS A 167 -13.97 12.82 2.25
CA LYS A 167 -14.42 14.16 1.89
C LYS A 167 -13.57 15.20 2.60
N ASP A 168 -13.14 16.22 1.86
CA ASP A 168 -12.46 17.38 2.43
C ASP A 168 -13.45 18.21 3.30
N TYR A 169 -13.00 18.62 4.49
CA TYR A 169 -13.75 19.47 5.41
C TYR A 169 -14.14 20.82 4.75
N GLN A 170 -13.31 21.33 3.83
CA GLN A 170 -13.55 22.62 3.17
C GLN A 170 -14.75 22.61 2.19
N ALA A 171 -15.21 21.45 1.72
CA ALA A 171 -16.35 21.36 0.81
C ALA A 171 -17.72 21.49 1.52
N THR A 172 -17.80 21.31 2.84
CA THR A 172 -19.08 21.33 3.58
C THR A 172 -19.44 22.66 4.23
N LEU A 173 -18.53 23.64 4.21
CA LEU A 173 -18.78 25.00 4.71
C LEU A 173 -19.30 25.97 3.62
N SER A 174 -19.28 25.58 2.34
CA SER A 174 -19.85 26.39 1.25
C SER A 174 -21.35 26.13 1.01
N GLU A 175 -21.93 25.14 1.69
CA GLU A 175 -23.36 24.79 1.60
C GLU A 175 -24.17 25.05 2.89
N ARG A 176 -23.64 25.86 3.83
CA ARG A 176 -24.37 26.31 5.03
C ARG A 176 -24.56 27.82 5.10
#